data_AF-A0AAE0XZE3-F1
#
_entry.id   AF-A0AAE0XZE3-F1
#
_cell.length_a   1.000
_cell.length_b   1.000
_cell.length_c   1.000
_cell.angle_alpha   90.00
_cell.angle_beta   90.00
_cell.angle_gamma   90.00
#
_symmetry.space_group_name_H-M   'P 1'
#
loop_
_entity.id
_entity.type
_entity.pdbx_description
1 polymer ?
#
loop_
_entity_poly.entity_id
_entity_poly.type
_entity_poly.pdbx_seq_one_letter_code
_entity_poly.pdbx_strand_id
1 'polypeptide(L)'
;MLLSIASLSLELLSMNSSEQCDCDATLSWHRYIHATEVSQTQLKKCISSLNILMTTVKSTADAAMSSRWSEWTSRLREVVRANMYQKCSEWSMYYPEASGTSQSPIDLNSNEAIYEQRLADRPLKFLYSTSRETEVLNNGYTLVVFPRYKQVDSGLRIESIGRSVLSGGPLPDDGEYELSEIRFHWGKENDRGSEHLINHKAFPMEVQFVHWNTSKYSSIEEAVGSRNGIAIVTMFGQIGREHCGLRIVADALEDVLYKGRQKTLSGPFNPSTFLPDPALWDYWTYEGSLTTPPCSENVTWIVLRYPLMMSLPQMENFRRLCTFVKGDRPHPGDDGFMADNFRPPQTLNGRIVSASFQS
;
A
#
# COMPACT_ATOMS: atom_id res chain seq x y z
N MET A 1 -39.37 1.73 0.33
CA MET A 1 -37.91 1.52 0.28
C MET A 1 -37.50 0.50 -0.80
N LEU A 2 -37.81 -0.80 -0.69
CA LEU A 2 -37.60 -1.74 -1.82
C LEU A 2 -38.46 -1.41 -3.05
N LEU A 3 -39.69 -0.91 -2.83
CA LEU A 3 -40.57 -0.40 -3.91
C LEU A 3 -40.06 0.91 -4.55
N SER A 4 -39.28 1.70 -3.82
CA SER A 4 -38.74 2.97 -4.32
C SER A 4 -37.48 2.75 -5.16
N ILE A 5 -36.67 1.74 -4.82
CA ILE A 5 -35.51 1.31 -5.61
C ILE A 5 -35.96 0.57 -6.88
N ALA A 6 -37.04 -0.20 -6.81
CA ALA A 6 -37.66 -0.82 -7.99
C ALA A 6 -38.27 0.23 -8.93
N SER A 7 -38.91 1.28 -8.39
CA SER A 7 -39.43 2.42 -9.16
C SER A 7 -38.33 3.17 -9.90
N LEU A 8 -37.19 3.44 -9.23
CA LEU A 8 -36.02 4.08 -9.84
C LEU A 8 -35.31 3.20 -10.89
N SER A 9 -35.31 1.88 -10.68
CA SER A 9 -34.77 0.92 -11.66
C SER A 9 -35.68 0.81 -12.89
N LEU A 10 -37.00 0.89 -12.70
CA LEU A 10 -38.00 0.95 -13.78
C LEU A 10 -37.98 2.29 -14.52
N GLU A 11 -37.76 3.41 -13.83
CA GLU A 11 -37.56 4.73 -14.45
C GLU A 11 -36.27 4.76 -15.29
N LEU A 12 -35.16 4.22 -14.78
CA LEU A 12 -33.91 4.07 -15.54
C LEU A 12 -34.05 3.13 -16.75
N LEU A 13 -34.89 2.11 -16.67
CA LEU A 13 -35.22 1.22 -17.79
C LEU A 13 -36.20 1.87 -18.78
N SER A 14 -37.11 2.74 -18.34
CA SER A 14 -38.03 3.49 -19.22
C SER A 14 -37.38 4.71 -19.88
N MET A 15 -36.28 5.22 -19.33
CA MET A 15 -35.46 6.27 -19.94
C MET A 15 -34.68 5.80 -21.17
N ASN A 16 -34.77 4.51 -21.51
CA ASN A 16 -34.20 3.93 -22.73
C ASN A 16 -35.04 4.19 -24.00
N SER A 17 -36.07 5.05 -23.92
CA SER A 17 -36.95 5.35 -25.07
C SER A 17 -37.23 6.84 -25.35
N SER A 18 -36.56 7.80 -24.71
CA SER A 18 -36.70 9.21 -25.14
C SER A 18 -35.51 10.08 -24.74
N GLU A 19 -35.01 10.83 -25.72
CA GLU A 19 -33.96 11.84 -25.63
C GLU A 19 -34.33 13.00 -24.68
N GLN A 20 -34.19 12.84 -23.36
CA GLN A 20 -33.94 13.97 -22.46
C GLN A 20 -33.55 13.47 -21.07
N CYS A 21 -32.27 13.63 -20.73
CA CYS A 21 -31.75 13.33 -19.40
C CYS A 21 -31.79 14.64 -18.59
N ASP A 22 -32.74 14.75 -17.67
CA ASP A 22 -32.91 15.94 -16.83
C ASP A 22 -31.97 15.92 -15.61
N CYS A 23 -31.39 17.07 -15.29
CA CYS A 23 -30.27 17.25 -14.36
C CYS A 23 -30.65 17.06 -12.88
N ASP A 24 -31.94 17.04 -12.56
CA ASP A 24 -32.47 17.10 -11.19
C ASP A 24 -32.42 15.77 -10.42
N ALA A 25 -32.41 14.63 -11.10
CA ALA A 25 -32.27 13.31 -10.47
C ALA A 25 -30.89 13.15 -9.77
N THR A 26 -29.85 13.77 -10.34
CA THR A 26 -28.46 13.76 -9.86
C THR A 26 -28.28 14.49 -8.53
N LEU A 27 -29.00 15.61 -8.35
CA LEU A 27 -28.95 16.43 -7.13
C LEU A 27 -29.71 15.78 -5.96
N SER A 28 -30.77 15.02 -6.26
CA SER A 28 -31.54 14.29 -5.24
C SER A 28 -30.77 13.07 -4.70
N TRP A 29 -30.04 12.36 -5.56
CA TRP A 29 -29.19 11.22 -5.16
C TRP A 29 -27.97 11.62 -4.31
N HIS A 30 -27.30 12.72 -4.65
CA HIS A 30 -26.19 13.24 -3.84
C HIS A 30 -26.64 13.63 -2.42
N ARG A 31 -27.85 14.21 -2.28
CA ARG A 31 -28.43 14.50 -0.96
C ARG A 31 -28.81 13.22 -0.21
N TYR A 32 -29.29 12.18 -0.90
CA TYR A 32 -29.72 10.93 -0.28
C TYR A 32 -28.56 10.10 0.30
N ILE A 33 -27.42 10.03 -0.41
CA ILE A 33 -26.19 9.35 0.09
C ILE A 33 -25.59 10.13 1.28
N HIS A 34 -25.63 11.46 1.27
CA HIS A 34 -25.17 12.26 2.41
C HIS A 34 -26.13 12.24 3.61
N ALA A 35 -27.42 11.93 3.40
CA ALA A 35 -28.45 12.03 4.44
C ALA A 35 -28.79 10.71 5.15
N THR A 36 -28.28 9.57 4.69
CA THR A 36 -28.62 8.26 5.28
C THR A 36 -27.40 7.43 5.59
N GLU A 37 -27.28 6.97 6.84
CA GLU A 37 -26.39 5.87 7.24
C GLU A 37 -26.81 4.61 6.49
N VAL A 38 -26.29 4.43 5.28
CA VAL A 38 -26.53 3.23 4.48
C VAL A 38 -25.83 2.07 5.18
N SER A 39 -26.59 1.11 5.68
CA SER A 39 -26.02 -0.08 6.32
C SER A 39 -25.13 -0.86 5.34
N GLN A 40 -24.05 -1.47 5.84
CA GLN A 40 -23.11 -2.28 5.04
C GLN A 40 -23.81 -3.35 4.17
N THR A 41 -24.94 -3.88 4.64
CA THR A 41 -25.78 -4.86 3.92
C THR A 41 -26.48 -4.26 2.69
N GLN A 42 -26.86 -2.97 2.75
CA GLN A 42 -27.46 -2.26 1.63
C GLN A 42 -26.39 -1.90 0.59
N LEU A 43 -25.18 -1.55 1.02
CA LEU A 43 -24.04 -1.33 0.12
C LEU A 43 -23.68 -2.61 -0.65
N LYS A 44 -23.67 -3.77 0.01
CA LYS A 44 -23.43 -5.10 -0.59
C LYS A 44 -24.42 -5.42 -1.71
N LYS A 45 -25.71 -5.18 -1.47
CA LYS A 45 -26.75 -5.37 -2.50
C LYS A 45 -26.57 -4.41 -3.67
N CYS A 46 -26.19 -3.16 -3.38
CA CYS A 46 -25.94 -2.16 -4.41
C CYS A 46 -24.75 -2.54 -5.31
N ILE A 47 -23.64 -3.02 -4.72
CA ILE A 47 -22.46 -3.48 -5.46
C ILE A 47 -22.76 -4.74 -6.29
N SER A 48 -23.50 -5.71 -5.75
CA SER A 48 -23.86 -6.91 -6.53
C SER A 48 -24.79 -6.56 -7.69
N SER A 49 -25.75 -5.67 -7.49
CA SER A 49 -26.61 -5.15 -8.55
C SER A 49 -25.82 -4.35 -9.59
N LEU A 50 -24.83 -3.55 -9.18
CA LEU A 50 -23.93 -2.82 -10.08
C LEU A 50 -23.07 -3.77 -10.92
N ASN A 51 -22.55 -4.86 -10.35
CA ASN A 51 -21.77 -5.85 -11.09
C ASN A 51 -22.60 -6.60 -12.15
N ILE A 52 -23.86 -6.92 -11.82
CA ILE A 52 -24.80 -7.51 -12.79
C ILE A 52 -25.07 -6.49 -13.92
N LEU A 53 -25.36 -5.24 -13.56
CA LEU A 53 -25.58 -4.15 -14.51
C LEU A 53 -24.35 -3.89 -15.40
N MET A 54 -23.12 -3.95 -14.84
CA MET A 54 -21.86 -3.86 -15.58
C MET A 54 -21.71 -4.93 -16.66
N THR A 55 -22.24 -6.12 -16.41
CA THR A 55 -22.17 -7.25 -17.36
C THR A 55 -23.12 -7.01 -18.53
N THR A 56 -24.27 -6.38 -18.27
CA THR A 56 -25.32 -6.10 -19.26
C THR A 56 -25.07 -4.81 -20.07
N VAL A 57 -24.50 -3.76 -19.48
CA VAL A 57 -24.27 -2.46 -20.14
C VAL A 57 -23.05 -2.49 -21.08
N LYS A 58 -22.03 -3.31 -20.77
CA LYS A 58 -20.85 -3.47 -21.64
C LYS A 58 -21.19 -3.99 -23.04
N SER A 59 -22.30 -4.71 -23.21
CA SER A 59 -22.71 -5.24 -24.51
C SER A 59 -23.43 -4.23 -25.41
N THR A 60 -23.79 -3.03 -24.92
CA THR A 60 -24.72 -2.13 -25.65
C THR A 60 -24.39 -0.63 -25.60
N ALA A 61 -23.28 -0.20 -24.99
CA ALA A 61 -23.02 1.22 -24.74
C ALA A 61 -22.12 1.93 -25.78
N ASP A 62 -22.54 3.10 -26.23
CA ASP A 62 -21.74 4.02 -27.08
C ASP A 62 -20.60 4.72 -26.29
N ALA A 63 -19.60 5.24 -27.02
CA ALA A 63 -18.35 5.76 -26.48
C ALA A 63 -18.49 6.86 -25.41
N ALA A 64 -19.48 7.76 -25.54
CA ALA A 64 -19.73 8.82 -24.56
C ALA A 64 -20.31 8.29 -23.23
N MET A 65 -21.16 7.26 -23.30
CA MET A 65 -21.67 6.53 -22.14
C MET A 65 -20.55 5.73 -21.46
N SER A 66 -19.67 5.12 -22.24
CA SER A 66 -18.49 4.39 -21.74
C SER A 66 -17.52 5.30 -20.96
N SER A 67 -17.27 6.52 -21.44
CA SER A 67 -16.41 7.50 -20.77
C SER A 67 -17.00 7.97 -19.43
N ARG A 68 -18.28 8.39 -19.43
CA ARG A 68 -18.98 8.79 -18.19
C ARG A 68 -19.08 7.61 -17.21
N TRP A 69 -19.36 6.40 -17.70
CA TRP A 69 -19.41 5.19 -16.88
C TRP A 69 -18.05 4.82 -16.26
N SER A 70 -16.95 5.03 -16.99
CA SER A 70 -15.59 4.84 -16.49
C SER A 70 -15.26 5.83 -15.37
N GLU A 71 -15.69 7.09 -15.49
CA GLU A 71 -15.55 8.09 -14.44
C GLU A 71 -16.38 7.73 -13.19
N TRP A 72 -17.64 7.29 -13.39
CA TRP A 72 -18.52 6.83 -12.30
C TRP A 72 -17.98 5.59 -11.58
N THR A 73 -17.49 4.60 -12.30
CA THR A 73 -16.89 3.39 -11.71
C THR A 73 -15.58 3.70 -10.99
N SER A 74 -14.78 4.65 -11.49
CA SER A 74 -13.60 5.16 -10.79
C SER A 74 -13.97 5.79 -9.44
N ARG A 75 -14.98 6.68 -9.43
CA ARG A 75 -15.46 7.33 -8.19
C ARG A 75 -16.06 6.33 -7.19
N LEU A 76 -16.84 5.36 -7.66
CA LEU A 76 -17.36 4.29 -6.80
C LEU A 76 -16.24 3.43 -6.22
N ARG A 77 -15.21 3.10 -7.01
CA ARG A 77 -14.02 2.38 -6.53
C ARG A 77 -13.22 3.21 -5.52
N GLU A 78 -13.14 4.53 -5.70
CA GLU A 78 -12.51 5.43 -4.74
C GLU A 78 -13.27 5.52 -3.43
N VAL A 79 -14.61 5.60 -3.45
CA VAL A 79 -15.46 5.60 -2.25
C VAL A 79 -15.39 4.26 -1.52
N VAL A 80 -15.34 3.15 -2.27
CA VAL A 80 -15.18 1.80 -1.71
C VAL A 80 -13.77 1.64 -1.12
N ARG A 81 -12.69 1.99 -1.85
CA ARG A 81 -11.32 1.97 -1.32
C ARG A 81 -11.15 2.86 -0.08
N ALA A 82 -11.71 4.07 -0.09
CA ALA A 82 -11.59 5.01 1.03
C ALA A 82 -12.21 4.46 2.33
N ASN A 83 -13.33 3.74 2.25
CA ASN A 83 -13.94 3.08 3.41
C ASN A 83 -13.27 1.74 3.78
N MET A 84 -12.57 1.08 2.85
CA MET A 84 -11.99 -0.26 3.06
C MET A 84 -10.69 -0.28 3.86
N TYR A 85 -9.83 0.73 3.72
CA TYR A 85 -8.56 0.77 4.45
C TYR A 85 -8.74 1.03 5.96
N GLN A 86 -9.92 1.47 6.40
CA GLN A 86 -10.22 1.73 7.81
C GLN A 86 -10.54 0.46 8.62
N LYS A 87 -10.81 -0.69 7.97
CA LYS A 87 -11.10 -1.96 8.68
C LYS A 87 -10.47 -3.18 8.01
N CYS A 88 -9.23 -3.49 8.41
CA CYS A 88 -8.52 -4.70 7.96
C CYS A 88 -9.35 -5.99 8.11
N SER A 89 -10.22 -6.06 9.12
CA SER A 89 -11.12 -7.21 9.37
C SER A 89 -12.14 -7.48 8.25
N GLU A 90 -12.39 -6.51 7.37
CA GLU A 90 -13.37 -6.62 6.28
C GLU A 90 -12.69 -6.90 4.92
N TRP A 91 -11.36 -6.86 4.84
CA TRP A 91 -10.64 -6.99 3.56
C TRP A 91 -10.92 -8.31 2.85
N SER A 92 -11.02 -9.42 3.57
CA SER A 92 -11.31 -10.74 2.99
C SER A 92 -12.67 -10.81 2.28
N MET A 93 -13.60 -9.91 2.60
CA MET A 93 -14.90 -9.84 1.91
C MET A 93 -14.78 -9.33 0.48
N TYR A 94 -13.71 -8.61 0.16
CA TYR A 94 -13.52 -7.94 -1.14
C TYR A 94 -12.24 -8.36 -1.86
N TYR A 95 -11.24 -8.80 -1.10
CA TYR A 95 -9.97 -9.31 -1.55
C TYR A 95 -9.82 -10.72 -0.96
N PRO A 96 -10.31 -11.77 -1.65
CA PRO A 96 -10.32 -13.12 -1.12
C PRO A 96 -8.94 -13.61 -0.65
N GLU A 97 -7.88 -13.18 -1.33
CA GLU A 97 -6.48 -13.45 -0.96
C GLU A 97 -6.13 -12.99 0.47
N ALA A 98 -6.81 -11.98 1.03
CA ALA A 98 -6.61 -11.55 2.42
C ALA A 98 -6.99 -12.62 3.46
N SER A 99 -7.65 -13.71 3.05
CA SER A 99 -7.95 -14.89 3.88
C SER A 99 -7.03 -16.08 3.61
N GLY A 100 -5.95 -15.87 2.87
CA GLY A 100 -4.95 -16.90 2.58
C GLY A 100 -4.18 -17.39 3.82
N THR A 101 -3.40 -18.45 3.65
CA THR A 101 -2.70 -19.11 4.75
C THR A 101 -1.30 -18.54 5.00
N SER A 102 -0.74 -17.82 4.04
CA SER A 102 0.59 -17.21 4.09
C SER A 102 0.50 -15.69 4.19
N GLN A 103 -0.44 -15.18 4.99
CA GLN A 103 -0.66 -13.74 5.14
C GLN A 103 0.39 -13.06 6.03
N SER A 104 0.64 -11.78 5.75
CA SER A 104 1.53 -10.89 6.50
C SER A 104 0.75 -9.67 7.02
N PRO A 105 1.23 -8.98 8.06
CA PRO A 105 2.48 -9.24 8.80
C PRO A 105 2.33 -10.41 9.78
N ILE A 106 3.40 -10.76 10.49
CA ILE A 106 3.40 -11.76 11.56
C ILE A 106 4.06 -11.20 12.82
N ASP A 107 3.81 -11.87 13.95
CA ASP A 107 4.61 -11.70 15.15
C ASP A 107 5.81 -12.66 15.11
N LEU A 108 7.01 -12.09 15.09
CA LEU A 108 8.26 -12.83 15.00
C LEU A 108 8.70 -13.25 16.41
N ASN A 109 8.61 -14.54 16.69
CA ASN A 109 9.24 -15.10 17.88
C ASN A 109 10.74 -15.29 17.62
N SER A 110 11.57 -14.42 18.20
CA SER A 110 13.02 -14.44 17.98
C SER A 110 13.69 -15.72 18.49
N ASN A 111 13.08 -16.40 19.46
CA ASN A 111 13.62 -17.63 20.05
C ASN A 111 13.29 -18.88 19.22
N GLU A 112 12.27 -18.81 18.36
CA GLU A 112 11.85 -19.90 17.47
C GLU A 112 12.40 -19.75 16.04
N ALA A 113 12.99 -18.60 15.72
CA ALA A 113 13.59 -18.38 14.42
C ALA A 113 14.77 -19.34 14.20
N ILE A 114 14.78 -20.01 13.05
CA ILE A 114 15.78 -21.02 12.72
C ILE A 114 16.98 -20.34 12.08
N TYR A 115 18.14 -20.42 12.74
CA TYR A 115 19.38 -19.99 12.11
C TYR A 115 19.69 -20.83 10.87
N GLU A 116 19.93 -20.16 9.74
CA GLU A 116 20.33 -20.81 8.50
C GLU A 116 21.68 -20.29 8.01
N GLN A 117 22.71 -21.14 8.09
CA GLN A 117 24.07 -20.81 7.64
C GLN A 117 24.12 -20.24 6.21
N ARG A 118 23.28 -20.77 5.29
CA ARG A 118 23.22 -20.29 3.90
C ARG A 118 22.87 -18.80 3.77
N LEU A 119 22.14 -18.24 4.74
CA LEU A 119 21.76 -16.82 4.75
C LEU A 119 22.94 -15.95 5.18
N ALA A 120 23.79 -16.45 6.08
CA ALA A 120 25.04 -15.81 6.47
C ALA A 120 26.09 -15.86 5.33
N ASP A 121 26.17 -17.00 4.63
CA ASP A 121 27.14 -17.21 3.53
C ASP A 121 26.77 -16.40 2.27
N ARG A 122 25.49 -16.02 2.12
CA ARG A 122 24.97 -15.21 1.01
C ARG A 122 24.38 -13.90 1.57
N PRO A 123 25.20 -12.93 2.00
CA PRO A 123 24.69 -11.71 2.60
C PRO A 123 23.81 -10.92 1.64
N LEU A 124 22.91 -10.10 2.19
CA LEU A 124 22.13 -9.13 1.41
C LEU A 124 23.06 -8.13 0.72
N LYS A 125 22.72 -7.78 -0.52
CA LYS A 125 23.44 -6.79 -1.32
C LYS A 125 22.47 -5.73 -1.82
N PHE A 126 22.61 -4.53 -1.28
CA PHE A 126 21.87 -3.34 -1.71
C PHE A 126 22.73 -2.52 -2.66
N LEU A 127 22.36 -2.50 -3.94
CA LEU A 127 22.97 -1.65 -4.97
C LEU A 127 22.00 -0.53 -5.33
N TYR A 128 21.81 0.39 -4.39
CA TYR A 128 20.91 1.52 -4.57
C TYR A 128 21.60 2.72 -5.19
N SER A 129 20.97 3.24 -6.24
CA SER A 129 21.46 4.36 -7.03
C SER A 129 20.84 5.66 -6.55
N THR A 130 21.63 6.72 -6.56
CA THR A 130 21.15 8.07 -6.25
C THR A 130 20.28 8.61 -7.39
N SER A 131 19.03 8.98 -7.10
CA SER A 131 18.08 9.58 -8.06
C SER A 131 17.85 11.06 -7.76
N ARG A 132 17.78 11.89 -8.80
CA ARG A 132 17.34 13.31 -8.70
C ARG A 132 15.85 13.49 -8.95
N GLU A 133 15.19 12.46 -9.46
CA GLU A 133 13.77 12.49 -9.80
C GLU A 133 13.09 11.47 -8.88
N THR A 134 12.99 11.79 -7.59
CA THR A 134 12.28 10.96 -6.60
C THR A 134 11.05 11.72 -6.13
N GLU A 135 9.91 11.05 -6.09
CA GLU A 135 8.64 11.61 -5.69
C GLU A 135 8.21 11.07 -4.32
N VAL A 136 7.58 11.95 -3.55
CA VAL A 136 6.88 11.63 -2.32
C VAL A 136 5.41 11.86 -2.58
N LEU A 137 4.57 10.88 -2.25
CA LEU A 137 3.13 10.91 -2.43
C LEU A 137 2.44 10.55 -1.12
N ASN A 138 1.50 11.38 -0.68
CA ASN A 138 0.47 10.96 0.26
C ASN A 138 -0.70 10.39 -0.56
N ASN A 139 -0.87 9.06 -0.56
CA ASN A 139 -1.96 8.42 -1.32
C ASN A 139 -3.28 8.31 -0.52
N GLY A 140 -3.30 8.84 0.70
CA GLY A 140 -4.43 8.77 1.64
C GLY A 140 -4.41 7.56 2.57
N TYR A 141 -3.49 6.61 2.37
CA TYR A 141 -3.34 5.40 3.20
C TYR A 141 -1.94 5.28 3.79
N THR A 142 -0.92 5.72 3.05
CA THR A 142 0.48 5.76 3.47
C THR A 142 1.18 6.92 2.77
N LEU A 143 2.37 7.25 3.27
CA LEU A 143 3.36 7.95 2.47
C LEU A 143 4.08 6.93 1.56
N VAL A 144 4.29 7.28 0.30
CA VAL A 144 5.04 6.47 -0.67
C VAL A 144 6.17 7.32 -1.24
N VAL A 145 7.38 6.78 -1.26
CA VAL A 145 8.56 7.38 -1.88
C VAL A 145 9.01 6.49 -3.04
N PHE A 146 9.07 7.02 -4.25
CA PHE A 146 9.40 6.23 -5.44
C PHE A 146 10.16 7.05 -6.49
N PRO A 147 11.06 6.43 -7.27
CA PRO A 147 11.70 7.11 -8.39
C PRO A 147 10.65 7.43 -9.46
N ARG A 148 10.69 8.65 -10.00
CA ARG A 148 9.93 9.01 -11.19
C ARG A 148 10.58 8.31 -12.39
N TYR A 149 10.00 7.21 -12.85
CA TYR A 149 10.36 6.67 -14.14
C TYR A 149 9.84 7.62 -15.22
N LYS A 150 10.74 8.22 -16.00
CA LYS A 150 10.30 8.90 -17.24
C LYS A 150 9.62 7.84 -18.09
N GLN A 151 8.31 7.96 -18.27
CA GLN A 151 7.66 7.32 -19.40
C GLN A 151 8.30 7.94 -20.65
N VAL A 152 9.24 7.22 -21.24
CA VAL A 152 9.61 7.49 -22.62
C VAL A 152 8.56 6.71 -23.42
N ASP A 153 7.71 7.44 -24.15
CA ASP A 153 6.65 6.93 -25.04
C ASP A 153 7.13 5.91 -26.10
N SER A 154 8.39 5.48 -26.06
CA SER A 154 9.03 4.64 -27.07
C SER A 154 9.49 3.27 -26.58
N GLY A 155 8.97 2.76 -25.45
CA GLY A 155 9.26 1.39 -24.98
C GLY A 155 10.74 1.10 -24.71
N LEU A 156 11.60 2.12 -24.79
CA LEU A 156 13.03 2.03 -24.58
C LEU A 156 13.29 2.42 -23.13
N ARG A 157 13.47 1.41 -22.26
CA ARG A 157 14.06 1.63 -20.94
C ARG A 157 15.43 2.28 -21.17
N ILE A 158 15.57 3.55 -20.78
CA ILE A 158 16.89 4.19 -20.80
C ILE A 158 17.71 3.55 -19.68
N GLU A 159 18.61 2.64 -20.04
CA GLU A 159 19.55 1.96 -19.13
C GLU A 159 20.46 2.92 -18.33
N SER A 160 20.45 4.23 -18.64
CA SER A 160 21.34 5.22 -18.02
C SER A 160 20.80 5.87 -16.73
N ILE A 161 19.59 5.51 -16.27
CA ILE A 161 19.16 5.84 -14.90
C ILE A 161 19.55 4.65 -14.02
N GLY A 162 20.50 4.85 -13.11
CA GLY A 162 20.96 3.78 -12.22
C GLY A 162 19.78 3.13 -11.50
N ARG A 163 19.59 1.82 -11.73
CA ARG A 163 18.56 1.03 -11.05
C ARG A 163 18.97 0.86 -9.58
N SER A 164 17.99 0.79 -8.70
CA SER A 164 18.20 0.46 -7.28
C SER A 164 17.83 -1.00 -7.09
N VAL A 165 18.82 -1.87 -6.89
CA VAL A 165 18.63 -3.33 -6.94
C VAL A 165 19.01 -3.99 -5.62
N LEU A 166 18.20 -4.98 -5.22
CA LEU A 166 18.45 -5.91 -4.12
C LEU A 166 18.80 -7.30 -4.69
N SER A 167 19.78 -7.95 -4.09
CA SER A 167 20.15 -9.35 -4.37
C SER A 167 20.73 -10.03 -3.12
N GLY A 168 20.98 -11.34 -3.20
CA GLY A 168 21.54 -12.12 -2.10
C GLY A 168 20.50 -12.49 -1.03
N GLY A 169 20.97 -12.90 0.14
CA GLY A 169 20.14 -13.37 1.24
C GLY A 169 19.24 -14.56 0.86
N PRO A 170 17.93 -14.48 1.11
CA PRO A 170 17.00 -15.56 0.77
C PRO A 170 16.63 -15.60 -0.72
N LEU A 171 17.03 -14.59 -1.51
CA LEU A 171 16.61 -14.45 -2.90
C LEU A 171 17.33 -15.47 -3.81
N PRO A 172 16.72 -15.85 -4.95
CA PRO A 172 17.37 -16.67 -5.98
C PRO A 172 18.70 -16.08 -6.45
N ASP A 173 19.68 -16.92 -6.78
CA ASP A 173 21.02 -16.49 -7.23
C ASP A 173 21.00 -15.64 -8.50
N ASP A 174 20.04 -15.89 -9.39
CA ASP A 174 19.82 -15.20 -10.66
C ASP A 174 18.79 -14.05 -10.58
N GLY A 175 18.28 -13.77 -9.38
CA GLY A 175 17.23 -12.77 -9.17
C GLY A 175 17.76 -11.38 -8.85
N GLU A 176 17.52 -10.42 -9.75
CA GLU A 176 17.67 -8.99 -9.49
C GLU A 176 16.31 -8.37 -9.14
N TYR A 177 16.20 -7.86 -7.91
CA TYR A 177 14.97 -7.27 -7.40
C TYR A 177 15.08 -5.75 -7.40
N GLU A 178 14.43 -5.08 -8.34
CA GLU A 178 14.46 -3.62 -8.45
C GLU A 178 13.50 -2.97 -7.45
N LEU A 179 13.97 -1.95 -6.74
CA LEU A 179 13.18 -1.15 -5.79
C LEU A 179 12.11 -0.37 -6.58
N SER A 180 10.85 -0.71 -6.32
CA SER A 180 9.70 0.01 -6.87
C SER A 180 9.37 1.23 -6.03
N GLU A 181 9.29 1.05 -4.71
CA GLU A 181 8.84 2.09 -3.79
C GLU A 181 9.25 1.78 -2.34
N ILE A 182 9.23 2.83 -1.51
CA ILE A 182 9.35 2.76 -0.05
C ILE A 182 8.03 3.27 0.53
N ARG A 183 7.43 2.49 1.44
CA ARG A 183 6.19 2.83 2.14
C ARG A 183 6.38 2.77 3.66
N PHE A 184 5.48 3.44 4.38
CA PHE A 184 5.61 3.68 5.81
C PHE A 184 4.32 3.32 6.53
N HIS A 185 4.43 2.56 7.61
CA HIS A 185 3.34 2.26 8.52
C HIS A 185 3.67 2.84 9.88
N TRP A 186 2.74 3.53 10.53
CA TRP A 186 2.99 4.18 11.81
C TRP A 186 1.74 4.26 12.67
N GLY A 187 1.97 4.35 13.98
CA GLY A 187 0.92 4.46 14.98
C GLY A 187 0.71 5.88 15.44
N LYS A 188 -0.47 6.12 16.01
CA LYS A 188 -0.78 7.36 16.72
C LYS A 188 0.08 7.57 17.96
N GLU A 189 0.44 6.47 18.62
CA GLU A 189 1.24 6.44 19.85
C GLU A 189 2.61 5.80 19.62
N ASN A 190 3.54 5.94 20.58
CA ASN A 190 4.93 5.45 20.44
C ASN A 190 5.09 3.95 20.74
N ASP A 191 4.06 3.28 21.24
CA ASP A 191 4.08 1.86 21.59
C ASP A 191 3.42 0.96 20.53
N ARG A 192 2.98 1.54 19.41
CA ARG A 192 2.37 0.83 18.28
C ARG A 192 2.66 1.51 16.95
N GLY A 193 2.51 0.79 15.84
CA GLY A 193 2.64 1.38 14.50
C GLY A 193 3.31 0.50 13.46
N SER A 194 4.22 -0.37 13.89
CA SER A 194 4.76 -1.42 13.04
C SER A 194 3.69 -2.45 12.72
N GLU A 195 3.81 -3.05 11.54
CA GLU A 195 2.96 -4.14 11.11
C GLU A 195 3.44 -5.46 11.72
N HIS A 196 4.73 -5.73 11.60
CA HIS A 196 5.39 -6.82 12.29
C HIS A 196 5.53 -6.52 13.78
N LEU A 197 5.57 -7.59 14.56
CA LEU A 197 5.97 -7.55 15.97
C LEU A 197 7.22 -8.40 16.16
N ILE A 198 7.96 -8.13 17.23
CA ILE A 198 8.99 -9.05 17.75
C ILE A 198 8.59 -9.44 19.16
N ASN A 199 8.35 -10.73 19.41
CA ASN A 199 7.93 -11.26 20.70
C ASN A 199 6.76 -10.45 21.30
N HIS A 200 5.70 -10.25 20.53
CA HIS A 200 4.51 -9.46 20.88
C HIS A 200 4.73 -7.94 21.05
N LYS A 201 5.93 -7.42 20.77
CA LYS A 201 6.25 -6.00 20.90
C LYS A 201 6.19 -5.29 19.55
N ALA A 202 5.39 -4.21 19.50
CA ALA A 202 5.32 -3.29 18.38
C ALA A 202 6.37 -2.17 18.50
N PHE A 203 6.61 -1.51 17.37
CA PHE A 203 7.42 -0.30 17.26
C PHE A 203 6.54 0.86 16.76
N PRO A 204 6.93 2.14 17.01
CA PRO A 204 6.17 3.30 16.53
C PRO A 204 5.93 3.32 15.02
N MET A 205 6.85 2.75 14.23
CA MET A 205 6.82 2.79 12.77
C MET A 205 7.46 1.53 12.19
N GLU A 206 7.09 1.20 10.95
CA GLU A 206 7.77 0.25 10.09
C GLU A 206 7.96 0.84 8.69
N VAL A 207 9.16 0.71 8.12
CA VAL A 207 9.52 1.21 6.79
C VAL A 207 9.76 0.03 5.86
N GLN A 208 9.00 -0.06 4.78
CA GLN A 208 9.03 -1.20 3.85
C GLN A 208 9.54 -0.78 2.47
N PHE A 209 10.58 -1.45 1.99
CA PHE A 209 11.20 -1.31 0.68
C PHE A 209 10.66 -2.42 -0.22
N VAL A 210 9.77 -2.06 -1.13
CA VAL A 210 9.10 -3.01 -2.02
C VAL A 210 9.92 -3.18 -3.29
N HIS A 211 10.37 -4.39 -3.53
CA HIS A 211 11.12 -4.76 -4.73
C HIS A 211 10.40 -5.81 -5.54
N TRP A 212 10.70 -5.87 -6.84
CA TRP A 212 10.14 -6.87 -7.74
C TRP A 212 11.21 -7.48 -8.64
N ASN A 213 11.05 -8.77 -8.97
CA ASN A 213 12.03 -9.55 -9.69
C ASN A 213 12.03 -9.23 -11.19
N THR A 214 12.95 -8.37 -11.59
CA THR A 214 13.12 -7.92 -12.98
C THR A 214 13.81 -8.93 -13.87
N SER A 215 14.51 -9.91 -13.30
CA SER A 215 15.10 -11.03 -14.05
C SER A 215 14.03 -11.97 -14.59
N LYS A 216 12.86 -12.04 -13.95
CA LYS A 216 11.82 -13.05 -14.22
C LYS A 216 10.52 -12.50 -14.77
N TYR A 217 10.13 -11.29 -14.36
CA TYR A 217 8.84 -10.69 -14.74
C TYR A 217 9.06 -9.43 -15.56
N SER A 218 8.09 -9.08 -16.41
CA SER A 218 8.18 -7.89 -17.28
C SER A 218 7.66 -6.63 -16.58
N SER A 219 6.80 -6.78 -15.57
CA SER A 219 6.29 -5.68 -14.76
C SER A 219 6.02 -6.11 -13.32
N ILE A 220 5.86 -5.12 -12.42
CA ILE A 220 5.52 -5.40 -11.03
C ILE A 220 4.13 -6.03 -10.91
N GLU A 221 3.18 -5.67 -11.77
CA GLU A 221 1.83 -6.23 -11.79
C GLU A 221 1.83 -7.73 -12.11
N GLU A 222 2.74 -8.18 -12.98
CA GLU A 222 2.94 -9.61 -13.27
C GLU A 222 3.63 -10.33 -12.11
N ALA A 223 4.54 -9.64 -11.42
CA ALA A 223 5.28 -10.18 -10.29
C ALA A 223 4.42 -10.35 -9.02
N VAL A 224 3.43 -9.48 -8.79
CA VAL A 224 2.53 -9.57 -7.63
C VAL A 224 1.75 -10.89 -7.66
N GLY A 225 1.75 -11.60 -6.53
CA GLY A 225 1.11 -12.92 -6.40
C GLY A 225 1.91 -14.07 -7.01
N SER A 226 2.97 -13.78 -7.76
CA SER A 226 3.80 -14.79 -8.42
C SER A 226 4.97 -15.24 -7.53
N ARG A 227 5.34 -16.52 -7.63
CA ARG A 227 6.46 -17.10 -6.87
C ARG A 227 7.79 -16.42 -7.20
N ASN A 228 8.49 -15.95 -6.17
CA ASN A 228 9.73 -15.16 -6.30
C ASN A 228 9.52 -13.87 -7.11
N GLY A 229 8.30 -13.31 -7.07
CA GLY A 229 7.96 -12.07 -7.77
C GLY A 229 8.28 -10.82 -6.96
N ILE A 230 7.93 -10.82 -5.67
CA ILE A 230 8.08 -9.66 -4.79
C ILE A 230 8.99 -10.00 -3.61
N ALA A 231 9.89 -9.07 -3.28
CA ALA A 231 10.68 -9.09 -2.06
C ALA A 231 10.50 -7.78 -1.31
N ILE A 232 10.20 -7.86 -0.01
CA ILE A 232 10.05 -6.67 0.84
C ILE A 232 11.11 -6.71 1.92
N VAL A 233 12.00 -5.72 1.91
CA VAL A 233 12.92 -5.46 3.02
C VAL A 233 12.24 -4.48 3.95
N THR A 234 12.20 -4.77 5.25
CA THR A 234 11.54 -3.90 6.23
C THR A 234 12.42 -3.62 7.43
N MET A 235 12.24 -2.43 8.00
CA MET A 235 12.92 -1.96 9.21
C MET A 235 11.90 -1.39 10.19
N PHE A 236 12.05 -1.79 11.45
CA PHE A 236 11.35 -1.13 12.55
C PHE A 236 11.89 0.29 12.76
N GLY A 237 11.02 1.23 13.08
CA GLY A 237 11.37 2.58 13.47
C GLY A 237 11.27 2.76 14.99
N GLN A 238 12.34 3.22 15.63
CA GLN A 238 12.39 3.43 17.08
C GLN A 238 12.69 4.88 17.44
N ILE A 239 11.99 5.41 18.45
CA ILE A 239 12.27 6.75 18.97
C ILE A 239 13.66 6.78 19.63
N GLY A 240 14.47 7.74 19.21
CA GLY A 240 15.83 7.96 19.68
C GLY A 240 16.48 9.17 19.01
N ARG A 241 17.68 8.98 18.46
CA ARG A 241 18.40 10.03 17.74
C ARG A 241 17.71 10.38 16.42
N GLU A 242 17.85 11.63 15.99
CA GLU A 242 17.37 12.08 14.68
C GLU A 242 18.01 11.26 13.55
N HIS A 243 17.19 10.88 12.56
CA HIS A 243 17.64 10.17 11.38
C HIS A 243 17.92 11.14 10.22
N CYS A 244 19.17 11.25 9.78
CA CYS A 244 19.55 12.16 8.69
C CYS A 244 18.81 11.85 7.38
N GLY A 245 18.63 10.56 7.04
CA GLY A 245 17.92 10.15 5.82
C GLY A 245 16.43 10.48 5.84
N LEU A 246 15.79 10.43 7.01
CA LEU A 246 14.37 10.81 7.13
C LEU A 246 14.17 12.30 6.96
N ARG A 247 15.18 13.14 7.25
CA ARG A 247 15.07 14.59 7.09
C ARG A 247 14.71 14.99 5.66
N ILE A 248 15.31 14.33 4.66
CA ILE A 248 15.04 14.61 3.24
C ILE A 248 13.56 14.36 2.92
N VAL A 249 12.97 13.30 3.48
CA VAL A 249 11.53 13.00 3.31
C VAL A 249 10.67 13.93 4.16
N ALA A 250 11.10 14.22 5.39
CA ALA A 250 10.42 15.10 6.33
C ALA A 250 10.22 16.51 5.77
N ASP A 251 11.23 17.05 5.08
CA ASP A 251 11.18 18.36 4.43
C ASP A 251 10.11 18.42 3.32
N ALA A 252 9.72 17.28 2.74
CA ALA A 252 8.65 17.20 1.74
C ALA A 252 7.25 17.01 2.35
N LEU A 253 7.14 16.63 3.64
CA LEU A 253 5.86 16.28 4.26
C LEU A 253 4.87 17.44 4.31
N GLU A 254 5.34 18.68 4.45
CA GLU A 254 4.48 19.87 4.44
C GLU A 254 3.77 20.06 3.08
N ASP A 255 4.46 19.74 1.98
CA ASP A 255 3.91 19.84 0.62
C ASP A 255 2.90 18.72 0.31
N VAL A 256 3.03 17.58 1.00
CA VAL A 256 2.20 16.38 0.82
C VAL A 256 1.24 16.12 1.98
N LEU A 257 0.90 17.17 2.73
CA LEU A 257 0.06 17.04 3.93
C LEU A 257 -1.27 16.33 3.65
N TYR A 258 -1.92 16.60 2.52
CA TYR A 258 -3.25 16.06 2.20
C TYR A 258 -3.19 14.88 1.22
N LYS A 259 -4.23 14.03 1.25
CA LYS A 259 -4.40 12.92 0.30
C LYS A 259 -4.30 13.41 -1.14
N GLY A 260 -3.60 12.64 -1.96
CA GLY A 260 -3.38 12.88 -3.38
C GLY A 260 -2.31 13.93 -3.67
N ARG A 261 -1.70 14.55 -2.64
CA ARG A 261 -0.61 15.50 -2.83
C ARG A 261 0.70 14.77 -3.07
N GLN A 262 1.45 15.29 -4.04
CA GLN A 262 2.72 14.73 -4.48
C GLN A 262 3.76 15.84 -4.63
N LYS A 263 5.02 15.52 -4.31
CA LYS A 263 6.15 16.44 -4.40
C LYS A 263 7.40 15.71 -4.86
N THR A 264 8.13 16.30 -5.80
CA THR A 264 9.50 15.85 -6.11
C THR A 264 10.44 16.35 -5.02
N LEU A 265 11.29 15.45 -4.48
CA LEU A 265 12.31 15.81 -3.49
C LEU A 265 13.25 16.89 -4.04
N SER A 266 13.61 17.85 -3.19
CA SER A 266 14.40 19.02 -3.57
C SER A 266 15.86 18.70 -3.95
N GLY A 267 16.35 17.50 -3.63
CA GLY A 267 17.74 17.11 -3.81
C GLY A 267 17.89 15.64 -4.23
N PRO A 268 19.14 15.23 -4.55
CA PRO A 268 19.43 13.84 -4.85
C PRO A 268 19.10 12.95 -3.65
N PHE A 269 18.40 11.86 -3.92
CA PHE A 269 17.96 10.89 -2.94
C PHE A 269 18.57 9.53 -3.24
N ASN A 270 19.23 8.93 -2.25
CA ASN A 270 19.67 7.55 -2.33
C ASN A 270 18.94 6.73 -1.26
N PRO A 271 18.17 5.68 -1.62
CA PRO A 271 17.48 4.82 -0.66
C PRO A 271 18.40 4.22 0.42
N SER A 272 19.70 4.05 0.14
CA SER A 272 20.68 3.56 1.14
C SER A 272 20.81 4.50 2.33
N THR A 273 20.37 5.75 2.23
CA THR A 273 20.34 6.69 3.36
C THR A 273 19.44 6.24 4.51
N PHE A 274 18.54 5.28 4.29
CA PHE A 274 17.70 4.64 5.31
C PHE A 274 18.31 3.39 5.92
N LEU A 275 19.20 2.72 5.19
CA LEU A 275 19.74 1.45 5.64
C LEU A 275 20.74 1.70 6.78
N PRO A 276 20.79 0.81 7.79
CA PRO A 276 21.84 0.86 8.79
C PRO A 276 23.19 0.49 8.17
N ASP A 277 24.25 0.61 8.97
CA ASP A 277 25.59 0.15 8.59
C ASP A 277 25.52 -1.30 8.06
N PRO A 278 26.26 -1.67 6.99
CA PRO A 278 26.24 -3.02 6.44
C PRO A 278 26.54 -4.14 7.45
N ALA A 279 27.31 -3.85 8.50
CA ALA A 279 27.55 -4.83 9.58
C ALA A 279 26.29 -5.13 10.43
N LEU A 280 25.23 -4.34 10.28
CA LEU A 280 23.95 -4.47 10.97
C LEU A 280 22.84 -4.97 10.04
N TRP A 281 23.18 -5.59 8.91
CA TRP A 281 22.20 -6.21 8.01
C TRP A 281 21.82 -7.64 8.42
N ASP A 282 21.87 -7.96 9.72
CA ASP A 282 21.22 -9.17 10.26
C ASP A 282 19.71 -9.10 10.00
N TYR A 283 19.08 -10.21 9.63
CA TYR A 283 17.66 -10.24 9.30
C TYR A 283 16.99 -11.58 9.62
N TRP A 284 15.67 -11.50 9.77
CA TRP A 284 14.77 -12.63 9.65
C TRP A 284 14.15 -12.68 8.26
N THR A 285 13.76 -13.86 7.80
CA THR A 285 13.06 -14.03 6.52
C THR A 285 12.00 -15.11 6.58
N TYR A 286 10.91 -14.90 5.86
CA TYR A 286 9.81 -15.85 5.71
C TYR A 286 9.02 -15.55 4.42
N GLU A 287 8.23 -16.52 3.96
CA GLU A 287 7.30 -16.33 2.84
C GLU A 287 5.94 -15.84 3.36
N GLY A 288 5.44 -14.75 2.78
CA GLY A 288 4.27 -14.05 3.25
C GLY A 288 3.44 -13.43 2.13
N SER A 289 2.75 -12.34 2.47
CA SER A 289 1.89 -11.60 1.54
C SER A 289 2.21 -10.11 1.52
N LEU A 290 1.59 -9.38 0.60
CA LEU A 290 1.40 -7.94 0.75
C LEU A 290 0.56 -7.68 2.01
N THR A 291 0.86 -6.60 2.74
CA THR A 291 0.10 -6.17 3.92
C THR A 291 -1.01 -5.18 3.59
N THR A 292 -1.14 -4.80 2.32
CA THR A 292 -2.22 -4.00 1.77
C THR A 292 -2.96 -4.81 0.70
N PRO A 293 -4.27 -4.53 0.48
CA PRO A 293 -5.00 -5.12 -0.63
C PRO A 293 -4.24 -5.05 -1.98
N PRO A 294 -4.25 -6.14 -2.78
CA PRO A 294 -5.09 -7.33 -2.66
C PRO A 294 -4.62 -8.38 -1.64
N CYS A 295 -3.56 -8.13 -0.87
CA CYS A 295 -2.97 -9.08 0.09
C CYS A 295 -2.43 -10.36 -0.55
N SER A 296 -1.92 -10.26 -1.79
CA SER A 296 -1.37 -11.40 -2.53
C SER A 296 -0.18 -12.03 -1.84
N GLU A 297 -0.17 -13.36 -1.82
CA GLU A 297 0.86 -14.21 -1.21
C GLU A 297 2.09 -14.34 -2.14
N ASN A 298 3.07 -15.16 -1.73
CA ASN A 298 4.36 -15.36 -2.39
C ASN A 298 5.35 -14.17 -2.28
N VAL A 299 5.21 -13.33 -1.26
CA VAL A 299 6.15 -12.27 -0.94
C VAL A 299 7.30 -12.83 -0.10
N THR A 300 8.55 -12.60 -0.52
CA THR A 300 9.72 -12.89 0.32
C THR A 300 9.96 -11.72 1.27
N TRP A 301 9.67 -11.91 2.56
CA TRP A 301 9.94 -10.91 3.59
C TRP A 301 11.36 -11.00 4.09
N ILE A 302 12.00 -9.85 4.27
CA ILE A 302 13.34 -9.68 4.84
C ILE A 302 13.21 -8.61 5.93
N VAL A 303 13.10 -9.02 7.18
CA VAL A 303 12.90 -8.13 8.33
C VAL A 303 14.24 -7.88 8.99
N LEU A 304 14.80 -6.67 8.82
CA LEU A 304 16.09 -6.33 9.42
C LEU A 304 15.98 -6.31 10.95
N ARG A 305 16.99 -6.88 11.61
CA ARG A 305 17.06 -7.03 13.08
C ARG A 305 17.16 -5.69 13.79
N TYR A 306 17.94 -4.77 13.22
CA TYR A 306 18.26 -3.50 13.86
C TYR A 306 17.31 -2.39 13.38
N PRO A 307 16.70 -1.64 14.30
CA PRO A 307 15.75 -0.60 13.95
C PRO A 307 16.44 0.66 13.41
N LEU A 308 15.72 1.38 12.57
CA LEU A 308 16.01 2.76 12.20
C LEU A 308 15.66 3.68 13.38
N MET A 309 16.65 4.40 13.90
CA MET A 309 16.44 5.38 14.98
C MET A 309 15.94 6.70 14.41
N MET A 310 14.85 7.25 14.93
CA MET A 310 14.29 8.54 14.53
C MET A 310 13.94 9.40 15.75
N SER A 311 13.93 10.73 15.60
CA SER A 311 13.53 11.61 16.70
C SER A 311 12.00 11.69 16.83
N LEU A 312 11.49 12.01 18.02
CA LEU A 312 10.06 12.23 18.22
C LEU A 312 9.49 13.34 17.29
N PRO A 313 10.16 14.49 17.08
CA PRO A 313 9.69 15.48 16.10
C PRO A 313 9.57 14.94 14.67
N GLN A 314 10.49 14.06 14.24
CA GLN A 314 10.37 13.40 12.93
C GLN A 314 9.12 12.53 12.87
N MET A 315 8.86 11.74 13.93
CA MET A 315 7.66 10.92 14.05
C MET A 315 6.37 11.77 13.97
N GLU A 316 6.33 12.90 14.68
CA GLU A 316 5.19 13.81 14.67
C GLU A 316 4.90 14.41 13.29
N ASN A 317 5.91 14.59 12.44
CA ASN A 317 5.67 15.05 11.07
C ASN A 317 4.85 14.04 10.24
N PHE A 318 5.07 12.73 10.44
CA PHE A 318 4.26 11.69 9.78
C PHE A 318 2.82 11.68 10.32
N ARG A 319 2.65 11.82 11.64
CA ARG A 319 1.32 11.86 12.30
C ARG A 319 0.46 13.06 11.92
N ARG A 320 1.05 14.09 11.30
CA ARG A 320 0.33 15.27 10.79
C ARG A 320 -0.27 15.10 9.41
N LEU A 321 0.15 14.07 8.64
CA LEU A 321 -0.42 13.79 7.34
C LEU A 321 -1.94 13.56 7.45
N CYS A 322 -2.70 13.91 6.43
CA CYS A 322 -4.15 13.80 6.39
C CYS A 322 -4.60 12.70 5.43
N THR A 323 -5.69 12.02 5.76
CA THR A 323 -6.34 10.99 4.94
C THR A 323 -7.35 11.55 3.94
N PHE A 324 -7.59 12.87 3.96
CA PHE A 324 -8.56 13.57 3.12
C PHE A 324 -7.88 14.59 2.19
N VAL A 325 -8.59 14.98 1.13
CA VAL A 325 -8.08 15.93 0.12
C VAL A 325 -8.16 17.36 0.67
N LYS A 326 -7.24 18.22 0.25
CA LYS A 326 -7.21 19.62 0.68
C LYS A 326 -8.52 20.33 0.31
N GLY A 327 -9.19 20.90 1.30
CA GLY A 327 -10.48 21.59 1.13
C GLY A 327 -11.69 20.73 1.53
N ASP A 328 -11.51 19.42 1.65
CA ASP A 328 -12.53 18.53 2.17
C ASP A 328 -12.50 18.52 3.71
N ARG A 329 -13.55 17.92 4.30
CA ARG A 329 -13.60 17.61 5.72
C ARG A 329 -13.31 16.13 5.94
N PRO A 330 -12.67 15.75 7.06
CA PRO A 330 -12.60 14.34 7.45
C PRO A 330 -14.00 13.76 7.62
N HIS A 331 -14.10 12.44 7.50
CA HIS A 331 -15.35 11.73 7.75
C HIS A 331 -15.79 11.96 9.20
N PRO A 332 -17.11 12.06 9.48
CA PRO A 332 -17.59 12.22 10.84
C PRO A 332 -17.07 11.10 11.76
N GLY A 333 -16.43 11.46 12.87
CA GLY A 333 -15.83 10.52 13.82
C GLY A 333 -14.35 10.16 13.55
N ASP A 334 -13.79 10.65 12.44
CA ASP A 334 -12.36 10.58 12.13
C ASP A 334 -11.69 11.93 12.46
N ASP A 335 -10.51 11.92 13.08
CA ASP A 335 -9.73 13.14 13.31
C ASP A 335 -9.03 13.63 12.03
N GLY A 336 -9.05 12.80 10.97
CA GLY A 336 -8.55 13.11 9.65
C GLY A 336 -7.05 12.95 9.50
N PHE A 337 -6.34 12.60 10.57
CA PHE A 337 -4.91 12.36 10.54
C PHE A 337 -4.63 10.93 10.08
N MET A 338 -3.59 10.76 9.29
CA MET A 338 -3.06 9.48 8.89
C MET A 338 -2.27 8.94 10.08
N ALA A 339 -2.87 8.03 10.81
CA ALA A 339 -2.26 7.28 11.89
C ALA A 339 -2.90 5.89 11.96
N ASP A 340 -2.18 4.95 12.56
CA ASP A 340 -2.60 3.55 12.70
C ASP A 340 -2.88 2.88 11.35
N ASN A 341 -2.09 3.25 10.34
CA ASN A 341 -2.20 2.74 8.99
C ASN A 341 -1.49 1.39 8.81
N PHE A 342 -1.57 0.51 9.79
CA PHE A 342 -0.88 -0.78 9.84
C PHE A 342 -1.89 -1.93 9.94
N ARG A 343 -1.63 -3.05 9.25
CA ARG A 343 -2.40 -4.27 9.36
C ARG A 343 -2.00 -5.04 10.65
N PRO A 344 -2.95 -5.59 11.42
CA PRO A 344 -2.61 -6.45 12.55
C PRO A 344 -1.86 -7.74 12.14
N PRO A 345 -1.07 -8.35 13.04
CA PRO A 345 -0.43 -9.64 12.81
C PRO A 345 -1.42 -10.74 12.40
N GLN A 346 -1.02 -11.52 11.41
CA GLN A 346 -1.73 -12.68 10.88
C GLN A 346 -1.12 -13.97 11.42
N THR A 347 -1.87 -15.06 11.33
CA THR A 347 -1.43 -16.37 11.84
C THR A 347 -0.23 -16.91 11.05
N LEU A 348 0.77 -17.44 11.75
CA LEU A 348 1.96 -18.02 11.11
C LEU A 348 1.64 -19.28 10.28
N ASN A 349 0.60 -20.03 10.65
CA ASN A 349 0.12 -21.22 9.92
C ASN A 349 1.22 -22.27 9.62
N GLY A 350 2.14 -22.46 10.56
CA GLY A 350 3.22 -23.45 10.44
C GLY A 350 4.35 -23.05 9.48
N ARG A 351 4.33 -21.83 8.92
CA ARG A 351 5.46 -21.29 8.17
C ARG A 351 6.69 -21.15 9.07
N ILE A 352 7.86 -21.34 8.48
CA ILE A 352 9.14 -21.20 9.17
C ILE A 352 9.63 -19.76 9.01
N VAL A 353 10.11 -19.21 10.12
CA VAL A 353 10.90 -17.97 10.12
C VAL A 353 12.37 -18.36 10.26
N SER A 354 13.19 -17.95 9.31
CA SER A 354 14.63 -18.20 9.31
C SER A 354 15.40 -16.94 9.69
N ALA A 355 16.59 -17.08 10.26
CA ALA A 355 17.46 -15.99 10.68
C ALA A 355 18.85 -16.10 10.04
N SER A 356 19.44 -14.96 9.67
CA SER A 356 20.82 -14.87 9.14
C SER A 356 21.90 -14.88 10.23
N PHE A 357 21.50 -14.92 11.51
CA PHE A 357 22.38 -14.80 12.67
C PHE A 357 21.97 -15.82 13.75
N GLN A 358 22.92 -16.16 14.62
CA GLN A 358 22.65 -17.00 15.80
C GLN A 358 22.07 -16.14 16.92
N SER A 359 20.98 -16.61 17.53
CA SER A 359 20.24 -15.93 18.60
C SER A 359 20.98 -15.85 19.92
#